data_AF-A0A6C2D0C4-F1
#
_entry.id   AF-A0A6C2D0C4-F1
#
_cell.length_a   1.000
_cell.length_b   1.000
_cell.length_c   1.000
_cell.angle_alpha   90.00
_cell.angle_beta   90.00
_cell.angle_gamma   90.00
#
_symmetry.space_group_name_H-M   'P 1'
#
loop_
_entity.id
_entity.type
_entity.pdbx_description
1 polymer ?
#
loop_
_entity_poly.entity_id
_entity_poly.type
_entity_poly.pdbx_seq_one_letter_code
_entity_poly.pdbx_strand_id
1 'polypeptide(L)'
;MANNTPKKASPEDWHPADIKAALDKKGWSLVALAKHHGIKGSSALSHTFERSYPLNEQRIADAIGVHPMKIWPSRYNEDGTKKPRGLRGARSLKCTAGNCQRNGNEAAAA
;
A
#
# COMPACT_ATOMS: atom_id res chain seq x y z
N MET A 1 19.11 -37.23 -8.58
CA MET A 1 19.71 -35.92 -8.29
C MET A 1 18.65 -35.06 -7.60
N ALA A 2 18.96 -34.41 -6.47
CA ALA A 2 18.00 -33.55 -5.79
C ALA A 2 17.93 -32.18 -6.47
N ASN A 3 16.76 -31.80 -6.96
CA ASN A 3 16.54 -30.57 -7.71
C ASN A 3 16.37 -29.41 -6.71
N ASN A 4 17.47 -28.74 -6.34
CA ASN A 4 17.42 -27.52 -5.53
C ASN A 4 16.94 -26.37 -6.42
N THR A 5 15.62 -26.25 -6.60
CA THR A 5 15.04 -25.07 -7.25
C THR A 5 15.17 -23.89 -6.29
N PRO A 6 15.88 -22.80 -6.64
CA PRO A 6 16.00 -21.66 -5.77
C PRO A 6 14.60 -21.08 -5.55
N LYS A 7 14.14 -21.13 -4.30
CA LYS A 7 12.92 -20.45 -3.85
C LYS A 7 13.07 -18.99 -4.26
N LYS A 8 12.24 -18.51 -5.18
CA LYS A 8 12.26 -17.11 -5.64
C LYS A 8 12.22 -16.23 -4.39
N ALA A 9 13.29 -15.50 -4.13
CA ALA A 9 13.33 -14.56 -3.01
C ALA A 9 12.15 -13.61 -3.19
N SER A 10 11.33 -13.47 -2.14
CA SER A 10 10.23 -12.53 -2.16
C SER A 10 10.76 -11.16 -2.60
N PRO A 11 10.07 -10.44 -3.50
CA PRO A 11 10.50 -9.11 -3.90
C PRO A 11 10.78 -8.24 -2.66
N GLU A 12 12.03 -7.82 -2.48
CA GLU A 12 12.41 -6.98 -1.35
C GLU A 12 11.90 -5.56 -1.54
N ASP A 13 11.35 -5.01 -0.46
CA ASP A 13 10.93 -3.62 -0.41
C ASP A 13 12.15 -2.69 -0.45
N TRP A 14 12.00 -1.49 -1.01
CA TRP A 14 13.09 -0.50 -1.04
C TRP A 14 13.56 -0.15 0.37
N HIS A 15 14.86 0.06 0.52
CA HIS A 15 15.42 0.53 1.77
C HIS A 15 14.92 1.97 2.05
N PRO A 16 14.62 2.34 3.32
CA PRO A 16 14.15 3.68 3.65
C PRO A 16 15.09 4.80 3.20
N ALA A 17 16.39 4.54 3.14
CA ALA A 17 17.38 5.48 2.63
C ALA A 17 17.24 5.70 1.11
N ASP A 18 16.94 4.65 0.33
CA ASP A 18 16.75 4.75 -1.11
C ASP A 18 15.49 5.55 -1.43
N ILE A 19 14.43 5.40 -0.64
CA ILE A 19 13.20 6.20 -0.78
C ILE A 19 13.50 7.68 -0.51
N LYS A 20 14.25 7.97 0.56
CA LYS A 20 14.68 9.34 0.87
C LYS A 20 15.56 9.92 -0.25
N ALA A 21 16.52 9.14 -0.75
CA ALA A 21 17.39 9.58 -1.85
C ALA A 21 16.59 9.80 -3.15
N ALA A 22 15.59 8.96 -3.44
CA ALA A 22 14.72 9.14 -4.60
C ALA A 22 13.85 10.40 -4.49
N LEU A 23 13.34 10.70 -3.28
CA LEU A 23 12.64 11.95 -3.00
C LEU A 23 13.57 13.17 -3.15
N ASP A 24 14.79 13.08 -2.62
CA ASP A 24 15.78 14.16 -2.69
C ASP A 24 16.21 14.46 -4.13
N LYS A 25 16.43 13.41 -4.94
CA LYS A 25 16.66 13.51 -6.40
C LYS A 25 15.53 14.21 -7.15
N LYS A 26 14.31 14.18 -6.61
CA LYS A 26 13.13 14.87 -7.15
C LYS A 26 12.89 16.25 -6.52
N GLY A 27 13.74 16.67 -5.58
CA GLY A 27 13.62 17.92 -4.85
C GLY A 27 12.57 17.91 -3.73
N TRP A 28 12.08 16.73 -3.34
CA TRP A 28 11.09 16.59 -2.27
C TRP A 28 11.76 16.25 -0.94
N SER A 29 11.42 17.01 0.10
CA SER A 29 11.64 16.59 1.49
C SER A 29 10.36 16.01 2.09
N LEU A 30 10.47 15.11 3.07
CA LEU A 30 9.30 14.56 3.77
C LEU A 30 8.41 15.65 4.39
N VAL A 31 9.03 16.74 4.87
CA VAL A 31 8.30 17.88 5.43
C VAL A 31 7.58 18.66 4.34
N ALA A 32 8.24 18.92 3.20
CA ALA A 32 7.62 19.60 2.07
C ALA A 32 6.45 18.78 1.51
N LEU A 33 6.61 17.46 1.39
CA LEU A 33 5.56 16.55 0.93
C LEU A 33 4.38 16.52 1.89
N ALA A 34 4.63 16.47 3.20
CA ALA A 34 3.57 16.53 4.21
C ALA A 34 2.78 17.85 4.12
N LYS A 35 3.48 18.99 3.98
CA LYS A 35 2.87 20.32 3.82
C LYS A 35 2.02 20.39 2.55
N HIS A 36 2.54 19.88 1.43
CA HIS A 36 1.84 19.84 0.15
C HIS A 36 0.51 19.09 0.23
N HIS A 37 0.45 17.99 1.00
CA HIS A 37 -0.76 17.20 1.20
C HIS A 37 -1.60 17.59 2.43
N GLY A 38 -1.26 18.69 3.13
CA GLY A 38 -1.98 19.14 4.32
C GLY A 38 -1.88 18.19 5.53
N ILE A 39 -0.83 17.38 5.61
CA ILE A 39 -0.60 16.44 6.70
C ILE A 39 0.10 17.17 7.84
N LYS A 40 -0.39 16.98 9.08
CA LYS A 40 0.09 17.68 10.29
C LYS A 40 1.58 17.46 10.61
N GLY A 41 2.22 16.43 10.07
CA GLY A 41 3.64 16.16 10.32
C GLY A 41 4.26 15.13 9.38
N SER A 42 5.59 15.14 9.32
CA SER A 42 6.40 14.20 8.53
C SER A 42 6.43 12.79 9.11
N SER A 43 6.10 12.62 10.40
CA SER A 43 6.07 11.31 11.10
C SER A 43 5.13 10.31 10.44
N ALA A 44 3.98 10.76 9.92
CA ALA A 44 3.04 9.90 9.19
C ALA A 44 3.64 9.32 7.90
N LEU A 45 4.49 10.09 7.21
CA LEU A 45 5.21 9.63 6.03
C LEU A 45 6.38 8.71 6.43
N SER A 46 7.11 9.05 7.50
CA SER A 46 8.19 8.20 8.02
C SER A 46 7.70 6.79 8.42
N HIS A 47 6.56 6.71 9.11
CA HIS A 47 5.95 5.42 9.49
C HIS A 47 5.55 4.55 8.28
N THR A 48 5.45 5.14 7.08
CA THR A 48 5.09 4.43 5.86
C THR A 48 6.19 3.45 5.43
N PHE A 49 7.44 3.76 5.74
CA PHE A 49 8.57 2.87 5.43
C PHE A 49 8.44 1.54 6.17
N GLU A 50 8.11 1.59 7.46
CA GLU A 50 7.98 0.40 8.30
C GLU A 50 6.59 -0.24 8.23
N ARG A 51 5.52 0.56 8.03
CA ARG A 51 4.13 0.11 8.13
C ARG A 51 3.29 0.40 6.89
N SER A 52 2.34 -0.51 6.67
CA SER A 52 1.15 -0.45 5.81
C SER A 52 0.34 0.85 5.74
N TYR A 53 0.74 1.92 5.06
CA TYR A 53 -0.06 3.16 4.94
C TYR A 53 -0.40 3.51 3.48
N PRO A 54 -1.44 2.90 2.88
CA PRO A 54 -1.67 2.95 1.43
C PRO A 54 -1.83 4.37 0.87
N LEU A 55 -2.49 5.27 1.61
CA LEU A 55 -2.68 6.65 1.17
C LEU A 55 -1.37 7.46 1.18
N ASN A 56 -0.46 7.15 2.10
CA ASN A 56 0.85 7.79 2.17
C ASN A 56 1.85 7.15 1.20
N GLU A 57 1.76 5.84 1.00
CA GLU A 57 2.52 5.11 -0.02
C GLU A 57 2.25 5.70 -1.40
N GLN A 58 0.97 5.95 -1.72
CA GLN A 58 0.58 6.63 -2.96
C GLN A 58 1.22 8.02 -3.07
N ARG A 59 1.10 8.87 -2.05
CA ARG A 59 1.70 10.23 -2.06
C ARG A 59 3.20 10.22 -2.29
N ILE A 60 3.92 9.29 -1.64
CA ILE A 60 5.37 9.14 -1.81
C ILE A 60 5.69 8.65 -3.23
N ALA A 61 4.92 7.68 -3.71
CA ALA A 61 5.09 7.11 -5.04
C ALA A 61 4.80 8.16 -6.14
N ASP A 62 3.76 8.97 -5.97
CA ASP A 62 3.40 10.10 -6.84
C ASP A 62 4.51 11.15 -6.87
N ALA A 63 5.10 11.49 -5.72
CA ALA A 63 6.22 12.44 -5.64
C ALA A 63 7.48 11.93 -6.36
N ILE A 64 7.72 10.62 -6.34
CA ILE A 64 8.83 9.98 -7.06
C ILE A 64 8.47 9.77 -8.55
N GLY A 65 7.18 9.67 -8.88
CA GLY A 65 6.66 9.34 -10.21
C GLY A 65 6.75 7.85 -10.54
N VAL A 66 6.65 6.98 -9.53
CA VAL A 66 6.63 5.51 -9.71
C VAL A 66 5.37 4.93 -9.09
N HIS A 67 4.99 3.72 -9.50
CA HIS A 67 3.87 3.03 -8.85
C HIS A 67 4.29 2.54 -7.44
N PRO A 68 3.43 2.60 -6.40
CA PRO A 68 3.78 2.17 -5.04
C PRO A 68 4.21 0.69 -4.97
N MET A 69 3.69 -0.16 -5.86
CA MET A 69 4.14 -1.56 -6.02
C MET A 69 5.63 -1.68 -6.33
N LYS A 70 6.23 -0.71 -7.02
CA LYS A 70 7.66 -0.75 -7.36
C LYS A 70 8.56 -0.47 -6.16
N ILE A 71 8.06 0.31 -5.20
CA ILE A 71 8.77 0.64 -3.95
C ILE A 71 8.54 -0.46 -2.91
N TRP A 72 7.30 -0.96 -2.82
CA TRP A 72 6.90 -1.97 -1.84
C TRP A 72 6.25 -3.21 -2.50
N PRO A 73 6.98 -3.99 -3.30
CA PRO A 73 6.42 -5.13 -4.01
C PRO A 73 5.92 -6.24 -3.06
N SER A 74 6.42 -6.33 -1.83
CA SER A 74 5.90 -7.27 -0.83
C SER A 74 4.43 -6.99 -0.47
N ARG A 75 4.04 -5.71 -0.48
CA ARG A 75 2.73 -5.22 0.02
C ARG A 75 1.60 -5.26 -1.01
N TYR A 76 1.94 -5.36 -2.30
CA TYR A 76 0.99 -5.36 -3.40
C TYR A 76 0.98 -6.71 -4.12
N ASN A 77 -0.12 -7.01 -4.81
CA ASN A 77 -0.26 -8.13 -5.73
C ASN A 77 0.25 -7.73 -7.13
N GLU A 78 0.45 -8.70 -8.01
CA GLU A 78 0.89 -8.49 -9.39
C GLU A 78 -0.10 -7.61 -10.19
N ASP A 79 -1.39 -7.65 -9.84
CA ASP A 79 -2.44 -6.78 -10.39
C ASP A 79 -2.38 -5.31 -9.90
N GLY A 80 -1.39 -4.97 -9.07
CA GLY A 80 -1.29 -3.65 -8.40
C GLY A 80 -2.30 -3.46 -7.26
N THR A 81 -3.15 -4.45 -6.98
CA THR A 81 -4.06 -4.44 -5.84
C THR A 81 -3.31 -4.67 -4.54
N LYS A 82 -3.72 -4.01 -3.46
CA LYS A 82 -3.06 -4.18 -2.15
C LYS A 82 -3.37 -5.55 -1.54
N LYS A 83 -2.37 -6.17 -0.90
CA LYS A 83 -2.62 -7.38 -0.11
C LYS A 83 -3.42 -7.03 1.14
N PRO A 84 -4.50 -7.78 1.44
CA PRO A 84 -5.28 -7.55 2.65
C PRO A 84 -4.42 -7.81 3.90
N ARG A 85 -4.37 -6.87 4.83
CA ARG A 85 -3.71 -7.10 6.13
C ARG A 85 -4.68 -7.72 7.13
N GLY A 86 -4.26 -8.85 7.71
CA GLY A 86 -4.96 -9.55 8.78
C GLY A 86 -6.29 -10.18 8.36
N LEU A 87 -6.89 -10.93 9.29
CA LEU A 87 -8.11 -11.69 9.05
C LEU A 87 -9.30 -10.80 8.62
N ARG A 88 -9.34 -9.53 9.08
CA ARG A 88 -10.39 -8.56 8.71
C ARG A 88 -10.24 -8.05 7.28
N GLY A 89 -9.02 -7.77 6.81
CA GLY A 89 -8.78 -7.40 5.41
C GLY A 89 -9.04 -8.58 4.48
N ALA A 90 -8.68 -9.80 4.89
CA ALA A 90 -8.88 -11.00 4.09
C ALA A 90 -10.36 -11.36 3.91
N ARG A 91 -11.25 -10.94 4.82
CA ARG A 91 -12.70 -11.11 4.68
C ARG A 91 -13.31 -10.20 3.61
N SER A 92 -12.72 -9.04 3.33
CA SER A 92 -13.19 -8.11 2.29
C SER A 92 -13.02 -8.66 0.87
N LEU A 93 -12.14 -9.64 0.66
CA LEU A 93 -11.96 -10.32 -0.64
C LEU A 93 -12.85 -11.55 -0.78
N LYS A 94 -13.61 -11.88 0.28
CA LYS A 94 -14.55 -13.01 0.34
C LYS A 94 -15.98 -12.50 0.53
N CYS A 95 -16.34 -11.37 -0.05
CA CYS A 95 -17.74 -11.13 -0.36
C CYS A 95 -18.04 -11.88 -1.67
N THR A 96 -18.32 -13.18 -1.55
CA THR A 96 -19.11 -13.84 -2.58
C THR A 96 -20.49 -13.18 -2.58
N ALA A 97 -21.09 -12.97 -3.75
CA ALA A 97 -22.43 -12.38 -3.90
C ALA A 97 -23.54 -13.12 -3.12
N GLY A 98 -23.23 -14.26 -2.48
CA GLY A 98 -24.14 -15.06 -1.67
C GLY A 98 -24.21 -14.75 -0.17
N ASN A 99 -23.56 -13.70 0.35
CA ASN A 99 -23.66 -13.34 1.78
C ASN A 99 -24.15 -11.91 2.06
N CYS A 100 -24.59 -11.18 1.03
CA CYS A 100 -25.38 -9.96 1.13
C CYS A 100 -26.89 -10.30 1.16
N GLN A 101 -27.30 -11.14 2.10
CA GLN A 101 -28.72 -11.36 2.41
C GLN A 101 -28.92 -11.41 3.92
N ARG A 102 -28.74 -10.27 4.59
CA ARG A 102 -29.15 -10.03 5.98
C ARG A 102 -29.15 -8.51 6.17
N ASN A 103 -30.25 -7.78 6.21
CA ASN A 103 -31.57 -8.09 6.75
C ASN A 103 -32.65 -7.32 5.97
N GLY A 104 -33.85 -7.92 5.88
CA GLY A 104 -35.00 -7.36 5.17
C GLY A 104 -35.59 -6.12 5.84
N ASN A 105 -35.23 -4.95 5.33
CA ASN A 105 -36.02 -3.73 5.44
C ASN A 105 -36.22 -3.13 4.06
N GLU A 106 -37.18 -3.70 3.32
CA GLU A 106 -37.80 -3.02 2.18
C GLU A 106 -38.50 -1.76 2.70
N ALA A 107 -37.86 -0.61 2.52
CA ALA A 107 -38.55 0.66 2.60
C ALA A 107 -39.44 0.77 1.36
N ALA A 108 -40.71 0.37 1.50
CA ALA A 108 -41.75 0.66 0.54
C ALA A 108 -41.88 2.18 0.38
N ALA A 109 -41.38 2.70 -0.73
CA ALA A 109 -41.66 4.03 -1.23
C ALA A 109 -42.31 3.88 -2.61
N ALA A 110 -43.46 4.54 -2.76
CA ALA A 110 -44.37 4.65 -3.91
C ALA A 110 -45.60 3.73 -3.85
#